data_AF-A0AAN5X1Q3-F1
#
_entry.id   AF-A0AAN5X1Q3-F1
#
_cell.length_a   1.000
_cell.length_b   1.000
_cell.length_c   1.000
_cell.angle_alpha   90.00
_cell.angle_beta   90.00
_cell.angle_gamma   90.00
#
_symmetry.space_group_name_H-M   'P 1'
#
loop_
_entity.id
_entity.type
_entity.pdbx_description
1 polymer ?
#
loop_
_entity_poly.entity_id
_entity_poly.type
_entity_poly.pdbx_seq_one_letter_code
_entity_poly.pdbx_strand_id
1 'polypeptide(L)'
;MKNEIKEGTLRLMTLGEIAMARKIFSDSLIYSRVWIHCDSYFPFGLQAKNVAMAPNGELWFRKESYHRDFSDIRISIAKKHIFIHELAHVWQHQHGQWVRMRGLMSWAADYYYRLDKASLRQYNLEQQASIIADYWLLSMYGIDEWFRHQNPNLNGKYCGRDNIRDIPALYRKIITGKNT
;
A
#
# COMPACT_ATOMS: atom_id res chain seq x y z
N MET A 1 20.21 1.66 25.13
CA MET A 1 18.76 1.88 25.31
C MET A 1 18.05 1.58 23.99
N LYS A 2 17.13 0.61 23.95
CA LYS A 2 16.21 0.49 22.80
C LYS A 2 15.28 1.69 22.88
N ASN A 3 15.38 2.63 21.93
CA ASN A 3 14.44 3.75 21.86
C ASN A 3 13.05 3.22 21.50
N GLU A 4 12.19 3.13 22.52
CA GLU A 4 10.80 2.68 22.40
C GLU A 4 10.04 3.53 21.37
N ILE A 5 9.13 2.90 20.61
CA ILE A 5 8.21 3.62 19.71
C ILE A 5 7.09 4.19 20.56
N LYS A 6 6.87 5.50 20.47
CA LYS A 6 5.85 6.24 21.23
C LYS A 6 4.88 6.92 20.26
N GLU A 7 3.59 6.87 20.58
CA GLU A 7 2.56 7.61 19.85
C GLU A 7 2.70 9.13 20.04
N GLY A 8 2.07 9.90 19.15
CA GLY A 8 2.20 11.37 19.10
C GLY A 8 3.48 11.83 18.41
N THR A 9 4.06 11.00 17.53
CA THR A 9 5.24 11.38 16.74
C THR A 9 4.89 11.48 15.26
N LEU A 10 5.60 12.39 14.57
CA LEU A 10 5.40 12.71 13.17
C LEU A 10 6.77 12.82 12.49
N ARG A 11 6.87 12.26 11.28
CA ARG A 11 8.08 12.39 10.45
C ARG A 11 7.77 12.42 8.96
N LEU A 12 8.73 12.87 8.17
CA LEU A 12 8.77 12.63 6.73
C LEU A 12 9.28 11.22 6.43
N MET A 13 9.13 10.81 5.17
CA MET A 13 9.72 9.57 4.65
C MET A 13 11.24 9.56 4.80
N THR A 14 11.81 8.39 5.10
CA THR A 14 13.26 8.19 5.05
C THR A 14 13.74 8.09 3.60
N LEU A 15 15.05 8.26 3.36
CA LEU A 15 15.63 8.06 2.03
C LEU A 15 15.41 6.63 1.51
N GLY A 16 15.44 5.63 2.40
CA GLY A 16 15.19 4.24 2.04
C GLY A 16 13.72 4.00 1.64
N GLU A 17 12.77 4.60 2.35
CA GLU A 17 11.35 4.56 1.99
C GLU A 17 11.07 5.24 0.66
N ILE A 18 11.70 6.40 0.41
CA ILE A 18 11.61 7.10 -0.88
C ILE A 18 12.18 6.23 -2.00
N ALA A 19 13.38 5.65 -1.80
CA ALA A 19 13.99 4.78 -2.80
C ALA A 19 13.14 3.55 -3.11
N MET A 20 12.52 2.94 -2.10
CA MET A 20 11.60 1.82 -2.25
C MET A 20 10.33 2.23 -3.01
N ALA A 21 9.72 3.37 -2.67
CA ALA A 21 8.51 3.87 -3.31
C ALA A 21 8.74 4.38 -4.74
N ARG A 22 9.92 4.91 -5.06
CA ARG A 22 10.30 5.31 -6.43
C ARG A 22 10.30 4.15 -7.42
N LYS A 23 10.45 2.91 -6.96
CA LYS A 23 10.35 1.72 -7.83
C LYS A 23 8.99 1.52 -8.46
N ILE A 24 7.93 2.10 -7.87
CA ILE A 24 6.56 1.98 -8.38
C ILE A 24 5.96 3.33 -8.79
N PHE A 25 6.17 4.39 -7.99
CA PHE A 25 5.58 5.71 -8.27
C PHE A 25 6.48 6.63 -9.10
N SER A 26 7.76 6.28 -9.31
CA SER A 26 8.75 7.10 -10.03
C SER A 26 8.75 8.57 -9.58
N ASP A 27 8.32 9.50 -10.44
CA ASP A 27 8.24 10.93 -10.14
C ASP A 27 6.78 11.42 -10.02
N SER A 28 5.81 10.49 -10.05
CA SER A 28 4.39 10.84 -9.93
C SER A 28 3.96 11.13 -8.50
N LEU A 29 4.75 10.76 -7.49
CA LEU A 29 4.48 11.08 -6.09
C LEU A 29 5.43 12.18 -5.60
N ILE A 30 4.89 13.22 -4.96
CA ILE A 30 5.68 14.28 -4.31
C ILE A 30 6.05 13.80 -2.91
N TYR A 31 7.17 13.08 -2.82
CA TYR A 31 7.65 12.42 -1.60
C TYR A 31 7.91 13.38 -0.43
N SER A 32 8.37 14.60 -0.71
CA SER A 32 8.66 15.63 0.29
C SER A 32 7.42 16.14 1.04
N ARG A 33 6.22 15.77 0.57
CA ARG A 33 4.93 16.13 1.17
C ARG A 33 4.24 14.96 1.87
N VAL A 34 4.91 13.82 2.00
CA VAL A 34 4.35 12.64 2.64
C VAL A 34 4.76 12.59 4.11
N TRP A 35 3.79 12.86 4.97
CA TRP A 35 3.93 12.74 6.42
C TRP A 35 3.53 11.35 6.90
N ILE A 36 4.23 10.87 7.93
CA ILE A 36 4.01 9.58 8.58
C ILE A 36 3.85 9.80 10.07
N HIS A 37 2.65 9.57 10.56
CA HIS A 37 2.25 9.66 11.96
C HIS A 37 2.40 8.29 12.62
N CYS A 38 3.03 8.28 13.80
CA CYS A 38 2.84 7.23 14.79
C CYS A 38 1.74 7.71 15.74
N ASP A 39 0.49 7.64 15.31
CA ASP A 39 -0.66 8.05 16.11
C ASP A 39 -1.95 7.48 15.52
N SER A 40 -3.05 7.64 16.25
CA SER A 40 -4.39 7.40 15.76
C SER A 40 -4.89 8.60 14.97
N TYR A 41 -5.36 8.36 13.75
CA TYR A 41 -6.09 9.36 12.97
C TYR A 41 -7.39 9.80 13.68
N PHE A 42 -8.06 8.87 14.36
CA PHE A 42 -9.26 9.16 15.13
C PHE A 42 -8.97 9.58 16.57
N PRO A 43 -9.79 10.47 17.17
CA PRO A 43 -9.70 10.81 18.59
C PRO A 43 -9.75 9.58 19.51
N PHE A 44 -9.17 9.74 20.70
CA PHE A 44 -9.18 8.72 21.76
C PHE A 44 -8.58 7.36 21.38
N GLY A 45 -7.75 7.32 20.33
CA GLY A 45 -7.13 6.07 19.89
C GLY A 45 -8.13 5.08 19.29
N LEU A 46 -9.20 5.57 18.65
CA LEU A 46 -10.24 4.71 18.05
C LEU A 46 -9.79 3.99 16.77
N GLN A 47 -8.66 4.38 16.16
CA GLN A 47 -8.05 3.60 15.08
C GLN A 47 -7.53 2.27 15.64
N ALA A 48 -7.93 1.14 15.04
CA ALA A 48 -7.47 -0.18 15.48
C ALA A 48 -5.93 -0.30 15.38
N LYS A 49 -5.32 -0.98 16.38
CA LYS A 49 -3.85 -1.08 16.57
C LYS A 49 -3.05 -1.58 15.35
N ASN A 50 -3.67 -2.44 14.54
CA ASN A 50 -3.01 -3.07 13.40
C ASN A 50 -3.54 -2.56 12.06
N VAL A 51 -4.22 -1.41 12.05
CA VAL A 51 -4.76 -0.79 10.85
C VAL A 51 -3.93 0.45 10.53
N ALA A 52 -3.44 0.51 9.29
CA ALA A 52 -2.86 1.71 8.72
C ALA A 52 -3.94 2.50 7.97
N MET A 53 -3.76 3.81 7.84
CA MET A 53 -4.72 4.68 7.15
C MET A 53 -4.01 5.81 6.41
N ALA A 54 -4.57 6.24 5.27
CA ALA A 54 -4.10 7.40 4.53
C ALA A 54 -5.22 8.35 4.02
N PRO A 55 -6.05 8.93 4.93
CA PRO A 55 -7.28 9.63 4.56
C PRO A 55 -7.09 11.02 3.94
N ASN A 56 -5.98 11.69 4.26
CA ASN A 56 -5.74 13.10 3.95
C ASN A 56 -4.43 13.31 3.19
N GLY A 57 -3.91 12.24 2.55
CA GLY A 57 -2.60 12.27 1.90
C GLY A 57 -1.42 12.14 2.86
N GLU A 58 -1.66 11.76 4.11
CA GLU A 58 -0.64 11.46 5.12
C GLU A 58 -0.88 10.04 5.65
N LEU A 59 0.18 9.36 6.08
CA LEU A 59 0.12 8.00 6.59
C LEU A 59 -0.05 7.98 8.10
N TRP A 60 -0.97 7.17 8.61
CA TRP A 60 -1.27 7.04 10.03
C TRP A 60 -1.13 5.58 10.47
N PHE A 61 -0.14 5.32 11.31
CA PHE A 61 0.10 4.01 11.91
C PHE A 61 0.01 4.11 13.42
N ARG A 62 -0.67 3.15 14.06
CA ARG A 62 -0.57 2.95 15.50
C ARG A 62 0.80 2.39 15.87
N LYS A 63 1.24 2.56 17.12
CA LYS A 63 2.59 2.13 17.57
C LYS A 63 2.92 0.67 17.27
N GLU A 64 1.92 -0.22 17.23
CA GLU A 64 2.09 -1.65 16.96
C GLU A 64 2.46 -1.96 15.50
N SER A 65 2.03 -1.11 14.57
CA SER A 65 2.28 -1.24 13.13
C SER A 65 3.29 -0.23 12.59
N TYR A 66 3.62 0.80 13.36
CA TYR A 66 4.59 1.83 12.99
C TYR A 66 6.03 1.30 12.95
N HIS A 67 6.80 1.78 11.97
CA HIS A 67 8.24 1.56 11.88
C HIS A 67 8.97 2.88 11.61
N ARG A 68 10.16 3.02 12.23
CA ARG A 68 11.04 4.19 12.03
C ARG A 68 11.55 4.29 10.60
N ASP A 69 11.70 3.15 9.93
CA ASP A 69 12.00 3.02 8.52
C ASP A 69 11.35 1.74 8.00
N PHE A 70 10.33 1.86 7.15
CA PHE A 70 9.65 0.70 6.56
C PHE A 70 10.50 -0.02 5.52
N SER A 71 11.53 0.63 4.94
CA SER A 71 12.41 0.01 3.94
C SER A 71 13.50 -0.88 4.54
N ASP A 72 13.74 -0.78 5.85
CA ASP A 72 14.77 -1.53 6.57
C ASP A 72 14.67 -3.04 6.31
N ILE A 73 15.81 -3.71 6.13
CA ILE A 73 15.90 -5.12 5.76
C ILE A 73 15.25 -6.05 6.80
N ARG A 74 15.16 -5.63 8.06
CA ARG A 74 14.55 -6.39 9.16
C ARG A 74 13.03 -6.34 9.14
N ILE A 75 12.43 -5.43 8.36
CA ILE A 75 10.99 -5.30 8.22
C ILE A 75 10.48 -6.36 7.24
N SER A 76 9.43 -7.08 7.63
CA SER A 76 8.84 -8.12 6.81
C SER A 76 8.26 -7.56 5.50
N ILE A 77 8.24 -8.39 4.46
CA ILE A 77 7.69 -8.04 3.15
C ILE A 77 6.23 -7.60 3.27
N ALA A 78 5.42 -8.26 4.11
CA ALA A 78 4.03 -7.87 4.37
C ALA A 78 3.88 -6.45 4.92
N LYS A 79 4.79 -6.00 5.79
CA LYS A 79 4.75 -4.63 6.32
C LYS A 79 5.17 -3.60 5.28
N LYS A 80 6.13 -3.95 4.41
CA LYS A 80 6.51 -3.13 3.26
C LYS A 80 5.37 -3.02 2.25
N HIS A 81 4.66 -4.12 2.01
CA HIS A 81 3.49 -4.17 1.14
C HIS A 81 2.37 -3.26 1.64
N ILE A 82 2.00 -3.35 2.93
CA ILE A 82 1.03 -2.43 3.56
C ILE A 82 1.48 -0.97 3.40
N PHE A 83 2.76 -0.67 3.64
CA PHE A 83 3.28 0.69 3.47
C PHE A 83 3.12 1.20 2.03
N ILE A 84 3.37 0.36 1.02
CA ILE A 84 3.19 0.71 -0.39
C ILE A 84 1.70 0.86 -0.76
N HIS A 85 0.81 0.03 -0.18
CA HIS A 85 -0.64 0.17 -0.32
C HIS A 85 -1.11 1.53 0.19
N GLU A 86 -0.70 1.93 1.40
CA GLU A 86 -1.10 3.23 1.94
C GLU A 86 -0.46 4.40 1.16
N LEU A 87 0.76 4.25 0.65
CA LEU A 87 1.35 5.24 -0.26
C LEU A 87 0.56 5.37 -1.58
N ALA A 88 -0.09 4.29 -2.04
CA ALA A 88 -0.96 4.38 -3.21
C ALA A 88 -2.16 5.29 -2.92
N HIS A 89 -2.73 5.26 -1.71
CA HIS A 89 -3.75 6.23 -1.31
C HIS A 89 -3.22 7.66 -1.24
N VAL A 90 -2.00 7.87 -0.74
CA VAL A 90 -1.36 9.20 -0.79
C VAL A 90 -1.20 9.67 -2.23
N TRP A 91 -0.75 8.78 -3.13
CA TRP A 91 -0.66 9.07 -4.56
C TRP A 91 -2.03 9.43 -5.15
N GLN A 92 -3.08 8.69 -4.84
CA GLN A 92 -4.46 8.99 -5.26
C GLN A 92 -4.88 10.40 -4.80
N HIS A 93 -4.63 10.72 -3.52
CA HIS A 93 -4.93 12.03 -2.95
C HIS A 93 -4.17 13.16 -3.66
N GLN A 94 -2.87 12.98 -3.93
CA GLN A 94 -2.07 13.97 -4.67
C GLN A 94 -2.56 14.19 -6.12
N HIS A 95 -3.27 13.22 -6.70
CA HIS A 95 -3.89 13.32 -8.03
C HIS A 95 -5.37 13.73 -7.98
N GLY A 96 -5.82 14.31 -6.87
CA GLY A 96 -7.17 14.85 -6.73
C GLY A 96 -8.27 13.80 -6.58
N GLN A 97 -7.92 12.55 -6.32
CA GLN A 97 -8.91 11.53 -5.99
C GLN A 97 -9.30 11.65 -4.51
N TRP A 98 -10.60 11.75 -4.27
CA TRP A 98 -11.14 11.83 -2.91
C TRP A 98 -11.06 10.46 -2.25
N VAL A 99 -9.95 10.20 -1.56
CA VAL A 99 -9.79 9.05 -0.66
C VAL A 99 -10.70 9.25 0.55
N ARG A 100 -11.99 8.94 0.38
CA ARG A 100 -12.91 8.85 1.51
C ARG A 100 -12.51 7.61 2.28
N MET A 101 -11.93 7.80 3.46
CA MET A 101 -11.57 6.71 4.35
C MET A 101 -12.77 5.77 4.55
N ARG A 102 -12.67 4.57 3.98
CA ARG A 102 -13.49 3.41 4.36
C ARG A 102 -12.80 2.57 5.44
N GLY A 103 -11.85 3.15 6.19
CA GLY A 103 -11.46 2.67 7.52
C GLY A 103 -12.64 2.60 8.51
N LEU A 104 -13.80 3.17 8.15
CA LEU A 104 -15.09 3.04 8.84
C LEU A 104 -15.88 1.76 8.47
N MET A 105 -15.54 1.08 7.37
CA MET A 105 -16.35 0.02 6.78
C MET A 105 -15.46 -1.15 6.30
N SER A 106 -14.74 -1.80 7.21
CA SER A 106 -14.05 -3.07 6.94
C SER A 106 -14.99 -4.14 6.34
N TRP A 107 -16.31 -3.94 6.40
CA TRP A 107 -17.33 -4.82 5.83
C TRP A 107 -17.82 -4.44 4.42
N ALA A 108 -17.51 -3.24 3.90
CA ALA A 108 -18.02 -2.76 2.60
C ALA A 108 -16.93 -2.27 1.63
N ALA A 109 -15.65 -2.33 2.00
CA ALA A 109 -14.55 -2.11 1.09
C ALA A 109 -14.25 -3.43 0.35
N ASP A 110 -14.47 -3.44 -0.96
CA ASP A 110 -14.09 -4.56 -1.80
C ASP A 110 -12.61 -4.43 -2.16
N TYR A 111 -11.79 -5.04 -1.31
CA TYR A 111 -10.35 -5.18 -1.55
C TYR A 111 -10.06 -6.26 -2.59
N TYR A 112 -10.99 -7.21 -2.79
CA TYR A 112 -10.74 -8.33 -3.68
C TYR A 112 -10.82 -7.86 -5.13
N TYR A 113 -9.93 -8.38 -5.97
CA TYR A 113 -9.90 -7.98 -7.37
C TYR A 113 -9.46 -9.11 -8.29
N ARG A 114 -9.80 -8.93 -9.56
CA ARG A 114 -9.33 -9.73 -10.69
C ARG A 114 -8.61 -8.81 -11.66
N LEU A 115 -7.69 -9.35 -12.45
CA LEU A 115 -6.97 -8.57 -13.47
C LEU A 115 -7.75 -8.53 -14.79
N ASP A 116 -9.05 -8.26 -14.71
CA ASP A 116 -10.04 -8.38 -15.78
C ASP A 116 -10.43 -7.05 -16.44
N LYS A 117 -9.90 -5.92 -15.96
CA LYS A 117 -10.19 -4.60 -16.51
C LYS A 117 -9.08 -4.11 -17.42
N ALA A 118 -9.41 -3.13 -18.27
CA ALA A 118 -8.46 -2.63 -19.27
C ALA A 118 -7.37 -1.72 -18.69
N SER A 119 -7.66 -1.04 -17.57
CA SER A 119 -6.73 -0.12 -16.92
C SER A 119 -7.00 0.04 -15.43
N LEU A 120 -5.99 0.52 -14.70
CA LEU A 120 -6.07 0.76 -13.26
C LEU A 120 -7.26 1.65 -12.86
N ARG A 121 -7.59 2.67 -13.66
CA ARG A 121 -8.68 3.64 -13.37
C ARG A 121 -10.07 3.03 -13.32
N GLN A 122 -10.27 1.84 -13.89
CA GLN A 122 -11.56 1.14 -13.88
C GLN A 122 -11.79 0.38 -12.56
N TYR A 123 -10.78 0.26 -11.71
CA TYR A 123 -10.88 -0.31 -10.37
C TYR A 123 -11.31 0.75 -9.36
N ASN A 124 -11.94 0.31 -8.26
CA ASN A 124 -12.19 1.21 -7.13
C ASN A 124 -10.86 1.58 -6.43
N LEU A 125 -10.85 2.60 -5.59
CA LEU A 125 -9.60 3.12 -5.01
C LEU A 125 -8.82 2.07 -4.17
N GLU A 126 -9.50 1.19 -3.45
CA GLU A 126 -8.87 0.13 -2.64
C GLU A 126 -8.26 -0.96 -3.54
N GLN A 127 -8.98 -1.34 -4.59
CA GLN A 127 -8.47 -2.27 -5.61
C GLN A 127 -7.27 -1.67 -6.33
N GLN A 128 -7.29 -0.37 -6.68
CA GLN A 128 -6.15 0.30 -7.28
C GLN A 128 -4.92 0.25 -6.36
N ALA A 129 -5.09 0.57 -5.07
CA ALA A 129 -4.02 0.51 -4.09
C ALA A 129 -3.46 -0.91 -3.92
N SER A 130 -4.35 -1.91 -3.84
CA SER A 130 -3.97 -3.33 -3.74
C SER A 130 -3.20 -3.80 -4.98
N ILE A 131 -3.66 -3.45 -6.18
CA ILE A 131 -3.00 -3.78 -7.46
C ILE A 131 -1.62 -3.13 -7.54
N ILE A 132 -1.47 -1.87 -7.11
CA ILE A 132 -0.18 -1.17 -7.08
C ILE A 132 0.79 -1.88 -6.12
N ALA A 133 0.35 -2.21 -4.91
CA ALA A 133 1.17 -2.88 -3.90
C ALA A 133 1.58 -4.29 -4.33
N ASP A 134 0.67 -5.05 -4.93
CA ASP A 134 0.95 -6.38 -5.46
C ASP A 134 1.87 -6.34 -6.68
N TYR A 135 1.75 -5.32 -7.55
CA TYR A 135 2.69 -5.14 -8.66
C TYR A 135 4.09 -4.75 -8.18
N TRP A 136 4.19 -3.91 -7.14
CA TRP A 136 5.46 -3.61 -6.48
C TRP A 136 6.09 -4.90 -5.91
N LEU A 137 5.31 -5.70 -5.19
CA LEU A 137 5.75 -6.97 -4.62
C LEU A 137 6.28 -7.92 -5.70
N LEU A 138 5.50 -8.09 -6.77
CA LEU A 138 5.87 -8.91 -7.92
C LEU A 138 7.16 -8.42 -8.58
N SER A 139 7.31 -7.10 -8.76
CA SER A 139 8.47 -6.49 -9.42
C SER A 139 9.74 -6.59 -8.58
N MET A 140 9.63 -6.55 -7.26
CA MET A 140 10.77 -6.54 -6.34
C MET A 140 11.19 -7.93 -5.87
N TYR A 141 10.24 -8.86 -5.74
CA TYR A 141 10.46 -10.17 -5.12
C TYR A 141 10.09 -11.35 -6.01
N GLY A 142 9.51 -11.11 -7.18
CA GLY A 142 9.18 -12.15 -8.15
C GLY A 142 7.86 -12.87 -7.88
N ILE A 143 7.52 -13.79 -8.78
CA ILE A 143 6.22 -14.45 -8.84
C ILE A 143 5.96 -15.39 -7.65
N ASP A 144 7.00 -16.02 -7.11
CA ASP A 144 6.87 -16.96 -5.99
C ASP A 144 6.49 -16.23 -4.70
N GLU A 145 7.09 -15.06 -4.44
CA GLU A 145 6.72 -14.23 -3.30
C GLU A 145 5.31 -13.67 -3.47
N TRP A 146 5.00 -13.16 -4.67
CA TRP A 146 3.66 -12.68 -4.99
C TRP A 146 2.60 -13.77 -4.72
N PHE A 147 2.83 -14.99 -5.21
CA PHE A 147 1.91 -16.11 -5.03
C PHE A 147 1.73 -16.47 -3.56
N ARG A 148 2.82 -16.49 -2.78
CA ARG A 148 2.76 -16.72 -1.33
C ARG A 148 1.92 -15.65 -0.63
N HIS A 149 2.07 -14.38 -1.03
CA HIS A 149 1.34 -13.25 -0.47
C HIS A 149 -0.16 -13.29 -0.79
N GLN A 150 -0.54 -13.87 -1.93
CA GLN A 150 -1.95 -14.04 -2.29
C GLN A 150 -2.65 -15.13 -1.46
N ASN A 151 -1.96 -15.80 -0.54
CA ASN A 151 -2.61 -16.65 0.45
C ASN A 151 -3.61 -15.81 1.28
N PRO A 152 -4.89 -16.22 1.40
CA PRO A 152 -5.88 -15.50 2.19
C PRO A 152 -5.45 -15.23 3.64
N ASN A 153 -4.63 -16.11 4.23
CA ASN A 153 -4.09 -15.95 5.57
C ASN A 153 -3.02 -14.85 5.68
N LEU A 154 -2.50 -14.36 4.55
CA LEU A 154 -1.49 -13.30 4.44
C LEU A 154 -2.05 -12.01 3.82
N ASN A 155 -3.38 -11.82 3.88
CA ASN A 155 -4.11 -10.70 3.32
C ASN A 155 -4.19 -10.66 1.78
N GLY A 156 -3.95 -11.77 1.10
CA GLY A 156 -4.11 -11.88 -0.35
C GLY A 156 -5.47 -11.36 -0.83
N LYS A 157 -5.45 -10.48 -1.83
CA LYS A 157 -6.64 -9.81 -2.37
C LYS A 157 -6.97 -10.23 -3.80
N TYR A 158 -5.99 -10.73 -4.54
CA TYR A 158 -6.22 -11.26 -5.87
C TYR A 158 -7.07 -12.54 -5.80
N CYS A 159 -8.20 -12.54 -6.50
CA CYS A 159 -9.15 -13.67 -6.55
C CYS A 159 -9.42 -14.17 -7.99
N GLY A 160 -8.52 -13.81 -8.92
CA GLY A 160 -8.57 -14.27 -10.31
C GLY A 160 -8.16 -15.74 -10.47
N ARG A 161 -8.41 -16.28 -11.67
CA ARG A 161 -8.05 -17.67 -12.05
C ARG A 161 -7.08 -17.70 -13.22
N ASP A 162 -6.41 -16.58 -13.48
CA ASP A 162 -5.45 -16.44 -14.57
C ASP A 162 -4.26 -17.39 -14.41
N ASN A 163 -3.64 -17.77 -15.54
CA ASN A 163 -2.44 -18.57 -15.51
C ASN A 163 -1.32 -17.78 -14.81
N ILE A 164 -0.62 -18.42 -13.88
CA ILE A 164 0.48 -17.79 -13.11
C ILE A 164 1.55 -17.17 -14.03
N ARG A 165 1.74 -17.74 -15.23
CA ARG A 165 2.69 -17.24 -16.24
C ARG A 165 2.26 -15.91 -16.87
N ASP A 166 0.96 -15.63 -16.89
CA ASP A 166 0.38 -14.43 -17.50
C ASP A 166 0.29 -13.26 -16.51
N ILE A 167 0.33 -13.55 -15.20
CA ILE A 167 0.21 -12.57 -14.12
C ILE A 167 1.14 -11.35 -14.31
N PRO A 168 2.45 -11.50 -14.57
CA PRO A 168 3.33 -10.34 -14.75
C PRO A 168 2.93 -9.44 -15.93
N ALA A 169 2.44 -10.03 -17.03
CA ALA A 169 1.98 -9.27 -18.18
C ALA A 169 0.67 -8.54 -17.88
N LEU A 170 -0.27 -9.20 -17.18
CA LEU A 170 -1.56 -8.62 -16.79
C LEU A 170 -1.39 -7.40 -15.88
N TYR A 171 -0.56 -7.48 -14.83
CA TYR A 171 -0.26 -6.30 -14.02
C TYR A 171 0.36 -5.16 -14.82
N ARG A 172 1.36 -5.48 -15.66
CA ARG A 172 2.04 -4.47 -16.49
C ARG A 172 1.04 -3.77 -17.41
N LYS A 173 0.13 -4.51 -18.03
CA LYS A 173 -0.95 -3.96 -18.86
C LYS A 173 -1.84 -3.00 -18.05
N ILE A 174 -2.33 -3.43 -16.90
CA ILE A 174 -3.24 -2.62 -16.06
C ILE A 174 -2.57 -1.35 -15.53
N ILE A 175 -1.32 -1.45 -15.09
CA ILE A 175 -0.55 -0.34 -14.50
C ILE A 175 -0.11 0.67 -15.56
N THR A 176 0.38 0.20 -16.70
CA THR A 176 0.93 1.09 -17.74
C THR A 176 -0.11 1.56 -18.76
N GLY A 177 -1.26 0.88 -18.84
CA GLY A 177 -2.27 1.09 -19.87
C GLY A 177 -1.81 0.69 -21.28
N LYS A 178 -0.64 0.06 -21.42
CA LYS A 178 -0.10 -0.41 -22.69
C LYS A 178 -0.37 -1.91 -22.82
N ASN A 179 -0.96 -2.32 -23.94
CA ASN A 179 -0.97 -3.74 -24.31
C ASN A 179 0.48 -4.12 -24.63
N THR A 180 1.01 -5.12 -23.91
CA THR A 180 2.27 -5.80 -24.27
C THR A 180 2.09 -6.62 -25.52
#